data_AF-A0AA37L8K6-F1
#
_entry.id   AF-A0AA37L8K6-F1
#
_cell.length_a   1.000
_cell.length_b   1.000
_cell.length_c   1.000
_cell.angle_alpha   90.00
_cell.angle_beta   90.00
_cell.angle_gamma   90.00
#
_symmetry.space_group_name_H-M   'P 1'
#
loop_
_entity.id
_entity.type
_entity.pdbx_description
1 polymer ?
#
loop_
_entity_poly.entity_id
_entity_poly.type
_entity_poly.pdbx_seq_one_letter_code
_entity_poly.pdbx_strand_id
1 'polypeptide(L)'
;MAKSSRSSVTKKNNQRLKANVFGPVEQARAERLSAKLLELSRQPKPEKEADVNMDVEEQDDDAQINGDDAEKKTEKTDDNVMDVDSAKPKRRSGRIQKQRKKTSKVVFPKYKDRRGGVQKKRS
;
A
#
# COMPACT_ATOMS: atom_id res chain seq x y z
N MET A 1 9.70 15.91 -22.60
CA MET A 1 8.67 14.91 -22.21
C MET A 1 8.54 14.90 -20.69
N ALA A 2 7.31 15.00 -20.18
CA ALA A 2 7.05 14.76 -18.76
C ALA A 2 7.43 13.32 -18.39
N LYS A 3 7.83 13.09 -17.14
CA LYS A 3 8.11 11.74 -16.64
C LYS A 3 6.77 11.03 -16.40
N SER A 4 6.72 9.73 -16.71
CA SER A 4 5.56 8.89 -16.38
C SER A 4 5.36 8.80 -14.85
N SER A 5 4.10 8.62 -14.42
CA SER A 5 3.74 8.29 -13.04
C SER A 5 4.48 7.06 -12.49
N ARG A 6 4.84 6.12 -13.38
CA ARG A 6 5.57 4.90 -13.01
C ARG A 6 7.09 5.07 -12.99
N SER A 7 7.60 6.25 -13.34
CA SER A 7 9.05 6.48 -13.38
C SER A 7 9.68 6.30 -12.00
N SER A 8 10.87 5.70 -11.96
CA SER A 8 11.58 5.40 -10.70
C SER A 8 11.92 6.67 -9.92
N VAL A 9 12.24 7.75 -10.64
CA VAL A 9 12.56 9.06 -10.04
C VAL A 9 11.36 9.63 -9.29
N THR A 10 10.19 9.68 -9.92
CA THR A 10 8.95 10.17 -9.29
C THR A 10 8.58 9.32 -8.07
N LYS A 11 8.64 7.99 -8.18
CA LYS A 11 8.33 7.09 -7.04
C LYS A 11 9.25 7.31 -5.85
N LYS A 12 10.57 7.43 -6.09
CA LYS A 12 11.55 7.64 -5.01
C LYS A 12 11.37 8.99 -4.33
N ASN A 13 11.01 10.04 -5.07
CA ASN A 13 10.70 11.33 -4.48
C ASN A 13 9.43 11.26 -3.61
N ASN A 14 8.34 10.69 -4.15
CA ASN A 14 7.08 10.57 -3.41
C ASN A 14 7.24 9.72 -2.14
N GLN A 15 8.06 8.66 -2.16
CA GLN A 15 8.35 7.87 -0.97
C GLN A 15 9.03 8.71 0.12
N ARG A 16 9.96 9.61 -0.24
CA ARG A 16 10.60 10.51 0.72
C ARG A 16 9.62 11.53 1.29
N LEU A 17 8.76 12.11 0.45
CA LEU A 17 7.72 13.04 0.91
C LEU A 17 6.74 12.35 1.87
N LYS A 18 6.37 11.10 1.57
CA LYS A 18 5.55 10.29 2.48
C LYS A 18 6.22 10.05 3.82
N ALA A 19 7.52 9.71 3.84
CA ALA A 19 8.23 9.44 5.09
C ALA A 19 8.42 10.72 5.94
N ASN A 20 8.75 11.85 5.30
CA ASN A 20 9.19 13.03 6.03
C ASN A 20 8.06 14.02 6.33
N VAL A 21 7.11 14.18 5.40
CA VAL A 21 6.09 15.23 5.46
C VAL A 21 4.74 14.62 5.81
N PHE A 22 4.27 13.66 5.02
CA PHE A 22 2.90 13.16 5.18
C PHE A 22 2.76 12.16 6.34
N GLY A 23 3.75 11.31 6.57
CA GLY A 23 3.72 10.29 7.62
C GLY A 23 3.55 10.88 9.02
N PRO A 24 4.40 11.83 9.46
CA PRO A 24 4.27 12.45 10.78
C PRO A 24 2.94 13.20 10.96
N VAL A 25 2.45 13.86 9.90
CA VAL A 25 1.18 14.60 9.93
C VAL A 25 -0.02 13.65 10.07
N GLU A 26 0.00 12.54 9.35
CA GLU A 26 -1.05 11.50 9.45
C GLU A 26 -1.04 10.83 10.83
N GLN A 27 0.15 10.58 11.40
CA GLN A 27 0.29 10.05 12.76
C GLN A 27 -0.30 10.99 13.80
N ALA A 28 0.06 12.28 13.79
CA ALA A 28 -0.50 13.28 14.70
C ALA A 28 -2.03 13.41 14.56
N ARG A 29 -2.55 13.24 13.33
CA ARG A 29 -4.00 13.21 13.08
C ARG A 29 -4.66 11.98 13.70
N ALA A 30 -4.06 10.81 13.55
CA ALA A 30 -4.56 9.57 14.13
C ALA A 30 -4.55 9.61 15.66
N GLU A 31 -3.49 10.14 16.26
CA GLU A 31 -3.38 10.36 17.72
C GLU A 31 -4.47 11.31 18.24
N ARG A 32 -4.72 12.41 17.51
CA ARG A 32 -5.79 13.35 17.88
C ARG A 32 -7.18 12.69 17.83
N LEU A 33 -7.45 11.91 16.79
CA LEU A 33 -8.73 11.24 16.63
C LEU A 33 -8.91 10.13 17.67
N SER A 34 -7.87 9.34 17.94
CA SER A 34 -7.94 8.28 18.96
C SER A 34 -8.17 8.86 20.36
N ALA A 35 -7.51 9.98 20.71
CA ALA A 35 -7.76 10.69 21.95
C ALA A 35 -9.22 11.15 22.08
N LYS A 36 -9.79 11.72 21.01
CA LYS A 36 -11.21 12.14 20.99
C LYS A 36 -12.17 10.96 21.14
N LEU A 37 -11.87 9.82 20.52
CA LEU A 37 -12.70 8.62 20.65
C LEU A 37 -12.66 8.04 22.06
N LEU A 38 -11.49 8.04 22.72
CA LEU A 38 -11.35 7.62 24.11
C LEU A 38 -12.04 8.59 25.08
N GLU A 39 -12.03 9.88 24.78
CA GLU A 39 -12.79 10.87 25.55
C GLU A 39 -14.30 10.59 25.45
N LEU A 40 -14.81 10.34 24.24
CA LEU A 40 -16.23 10.02 24.02
C LEU A 40 -16.64 8.70 24.68
N SER A 41 -15.79 7.68 24.67
CA SER A 41 -16.11 6.39 25.31
C SER A 41 -16.09 6.47 26.83
N ARG A 42 -15.34 7.41 27.40
CA ARG A 42 -15.32 7.68 28.85
C ARG A 42 -16.49 8.53 29.31
N GLN A 43 -17.13 9.27 28.42
CA GLN A 43 -18.34 10.00 28.79
C GLN A 43 -19.38 8.99 29.31
N PRO A 44 -20.04 9.28 30.44
CA PRO A 44 -21.15 8.45 30.89
C PRO A 44 -22.16 8.37 29.76
N LYS A 45 -22.76 7.18 29.58
CA LYS A 45 -23.83 7.01 28.59
C LYS A 45 -24.84 8.13 28.83
N PRO A 46 -25.10 9.00 27.84
CA PRO A 46 -26.08 10.05 28.03
C PRO A 46 -27.38 9.39 28.47
N GLU A 47 -28.05 9.98 29.47
CA GLU A 47 -29.38 9.55 29.84
C GLU A 47 -30.18 9.45 28.55
N LYS A 48 -30.69 8.24 28.28
CA LYS A 48 -31.51 8.01 27.10
C LYS A 48 -32.73 8.89 27.28
N GLU A 49 -32.73 10.06 26.67
CA GLU A 49 -33.98 10.76 26.41
C GLU A 49 -34.86 9.76 25.66
N ALA A 50 -36.01 9.48 26.26
CA ALA A 50 -36.90 8.42 25.85
C ALA A 50 -37.23 8.52 24.34
N ASP A 51 -37.39 7.36 23.73
CA ASP A 51 -38.08 7.13 22.46
C ASP A 51 -37.37 7.54 21.16
N VAL A 52 -36.31 6.81 20.79
CA VAL A 52 -36.19 6.33 19.40
C VAL A 52 -35.72 4.87 19.44
N ASN A 53 -36.67 3.94 19.39
CA ASN A 53 -36.41 2.54 19.08
C ASN A 53 -35.92 2.46 17.63
N MET A 54 -34.62 2.32 17.41
CA MET A 54 -34.10 1.60 16.25
C MET A 54 -33.64 0.24 16.74
N ASP A 55 -34.54 -0.73 16.62
CA ASP A 55 -34.25 -2.15 16.80
C ASP A 55 -33.11 -2.53 15.85
N VAL A 56 -31.95 -2.82 16.42
CA VAL A 56 -30.91 -3.58 15.75
C VAL A 56 -30.95 -4.93 16.45
N GLU A 57 -31.83 -5.81 15.96
CA GLU A 57 -31.78 -7.22 16.29
C GLU A 57 -30.49 -7.78 15.68
N GLU A 58 -29.55 -8.12 16.58
CA GLU A 58 -28.54 -9.13 16.32
C GLU A 58 -29.27 -10.46 16.07
N GLN A 59 -29.27 -10.94 14.82
CA GLN A 59 -29.66 -12.31 14.52
C GLN A 59 -28.57 -12.94 13.66
N ASP A 60 -27.64 -13.60 14.34
CA ASP A 60 -26.76 -14.60 13.75
C ASP A 60 -27.58 -15.86 13.34
N ASP A 61 -27.12 -16.46 12.25
CA ASP A 61 -27.27 -17.84 11.77
C ASP A 61 -28.54 -18.31 11.02
N ASP A 62 -28.30 -18.55 9.71
CA ASP A 62 -28.73 -19.68 8.88
C ASP A 62 -30.23 -20.03 8.72
N ALA A 63 -30.81 -19.60 7.60
CA ALA A 63 -31.68 -20.45 6.78
C ALA A 63 -31.85 -19.88 5.36
N GLN A 64 -31.48 -20.68 4.35
CA GLN A 64 -31.88 -20.47 2.95
C GLN A 64 -33.40 -20.51 2.80
N ILE A 65 -33.97 -19.77 1.82
CA ILE A 65 -34.84 -20.28 0.73
C ILE A 65 -35.50 -19.09 0.00
N ASN A 66 -35.07 -18.93 -1.26
CA ASN A 66 -35.73 -18.47 -2.49
C ASN A 66 -37.13 -17.84 -2.45
N GLY A 67 -37.30 -16.78 -3.26
CA GLY A 67 -38.62 -16.30 -3.70
C GLY A 67 -38.49 -15.10 -4.63
N ASP A 68 -38.38 -15.37 -5.92
CA ASP A 68 -38.35 -14.42 -7.02
C ASP A 68 -39.57 -13.47 -7.08
N ASP A 69 -39.35 -12.38 -7.82
CA ASP A 69 -40.33 -11.61 -8.60
C ASP A 69 -41.27 -10.61 -7.89
N ALA A 70 -40.95 -9.32 -8.05
CA ALA A 70 -41.89 -8.36 -8.65
C ALA A 70 -41.15 -7.09 -9.10
N GLU A 71 -40.69 -7.10 -10.35
CA GLU A 71 -40.31 -5.88 -11.08
C GLU A 71 -41.51 -4.92 -11.22
N LYS A 72 -41.29 -3.61 -11.01
CA LYS A 72 -41.50 -2.59 -12.06
C LYS A 72 -41.13 -1.17 -11.64
N LYS A 73 -40.00 -0.74 -12.18
CA LYS A 73 -39.75 0.49 -12.95
C LYS A 73 -40.42 1.79 -12.50
N THR A 74 -39.59 2.79 -12.22
CA THR A 74 -39.70 4.07 -12.94
C THR A 74 -38.33 4.72 -13.09
N GLU A 75 -38.06 5.04 -14.34
CA GLU A 75 -36.81 5.57 -14.89
C GLU A 75 -36.50 6.98 -14.36
N LYS A 76 -35.26 7.19 -13.92
CA LYS A 76 -34.52 8.43 -14.21
C LYS A 76 -33.09 8.04 -14.55
N THR A 77 -32.80 8.22 -15.83
CA THR A 77 -31.49 8.30 -16.47
C THR A 77 -30.51 9.10 -15.62
N ASP A 78 -29.39 8.50 -15.23
CA ASP A 78 -28.17 9.25 -14.98
C ASP A 78 -27.00 8.57 -15.66
N ASP A 79 -26.39 9.35 -16.54
CA ASP A 79 -25.49 8.97 -17.62
C ASP A 79 -24.09 8.60 -17.10
N ASN A 80 -23.95 7.51 -16.34
CA ASN A 80 -22.63 7.04 -15.89
C ASN A 80 -22.52 5.51 -15.76
N VAL A 81 -23.05 4.76 -16.72
CA VAL A 81 -22.61 3.36 -16.91
C VAL A 81 -21.33 3.40 -17.74
N MET A 82 -20.18 3.44 -17.05
CA MET A 82 -18.88 3.29 -17.70
C MET A 82 -18.72 1.85 -18.17
N ASP A 83 -18.85 1.64 -19.47
CA ASP A 83 -18.55 0.37 -20.14
C ASP A 83 -17.01 0.22 -20.19
N VAL A 84 -16.42 -0.43 -19.17
CA VAL A 84 -14.98 -0.67 -19.13
C VAL A 84 -14.70 -2.00 -19.83
N ASP A 85 -14.34 -1.87 -21.10
CA ASP A 85 -13.73 -2.86 -22.00
C ASP A 85 -13.23 -4.14 -21.31
N SER A 86 -13.89 -5.26 -21.61
CA SER A 86 -13.46 -6.63 -21.27
C SER A 86 -12.23 -7.10 -22.06
N ALA A 87 -11.22 -6.23 -22.22
CA ALA A 87 -9.97 -6.55 -22.88
C ALA A 87 -9.02 -7.26 -21.91
N LYS A 88 -9.00 -8.60 -21.97
CA LYS A 88 -8.04 -9.43 -21.22
C LYS A 88 -6.60 -8.96 -21.51
N PRO A 89 -5.76 -8.71 -20.50
CA PRO A 89 -4.41 -8.23 -20.73
C PRO A 89 -3.55 -9.31 -21.41
N LYS A 90 -3.01 -9.01 -22.60
CA LYS A 90 -2.02 -9.88 -23.26
C LYS A 90 -0.74 -9.92 -22.41
N ARG A 91 -0.40 -11.10 -21.90
CA ARG A 91 0.86 -11.34 -21.17
C ARG A 91 2.02 -11.21 -22.15
N ARG A 92 2.88 -10.21 -21.98
CA ARG A 92 4.15 -10.14 -22.71
C ARG A 92 5.08 -11.22 -22.15
N SER A 93 5.29 -12.30 -22.91
CA SER A 93 6.31 -13.31 -22.58
C SER A 93 7.68 -12.77 -22.96
N GLY A 94 8.41 -12.27 -21.97
CA GLY A 94 9.80 -11.88 -22.12
C GLY A 94 10.51 -12.17 -20.81
N ARG A 95 11.28 -13.27 -20.77
CA ARG A 95 12.10 -13.61 -19.61
C ARG A 95 13.20 -12.55 -19.48
N ILE A 96 13.10 -11.73 -18.43
CA ILE A 96 14.11 -10.73 -18.09
C ILE A 96 15.46 -11.45 -17.93
N GLN A 97 16.38 -11.26 -18.87
CA GLN A 97 17.74 -11.77 -18.73
C GLN A 97 18.47 -10.91 -17.70
N LYS A 98 18.73 -11.47 -16.52
CA LYS A 98 19.53 -10.81 -15.48
C LYS A 98 20.97 -10.70 -15.98
N GLN A 99 21.44 -9.49 -16.22
CA GLN A 99 22.87 -9.20 -16.42
C GLN A 99 23.63 -9.66 -15.16
N ARG A 100 24.55 -10.62 -15.31
CA ARG A 100 25.36 -11.14 -14.18
C ARG A 100 26.36 -10.05 -13.78
N LYS A 101 26.23 -9.51 -12.55
CA LYS A 101 27.24 -8.62 -11.98
C LYS A 101 28.54 -9.42 -11.75
N LYS A 102 29.68 -8.81 -12.05
CA LYS A 102 31.00 -9.41 -11.77
C LYS A 102 31.14 -9.60 -10.26
N THR A 103 31.47 -10.82 -9.84
CA THR A 103 31.77 -11.12 -8.44
C THR A 103 33.17 -10.58 -8.12
N SER A 104 33.33 -9.89 -6.99
CA SER A 104 34.64 -9.58 -6.44
C SER A 104 35.23 -10.90 -5.95
N LYS A 105 36.16 -11.48 -6.70
CA LYS A 105 36.92 -12.65 -6.23
C LYS A 105 37.87 -12.15 -5.15
N VAL A 106 37.46 -12.25 -3.89
CA VAL A 106 38.39 -12.14 -2.76
C VAL A 106 39.26 -13.40 -2.82
N VAL A 107 40.43 -13.29 -3.46
CA VAL A 107 41.45 -14.34 -3.47
C VAL A 107 42.60 -13.83 -2.63
N PHE A 108 43.08 -14.66 -1.71
CA PHE A 108 44.24 -14.31 -0.89
C PHE A 108 45.50 -14.19 -1.77
N PRO A 109 46.36 -13.19 -1.53
CA PRO A 109 47.63 -13.05 -2.25
C PRO A 109 48.45 -14.34 -2.13
N LYS A 110 48.87 -14.89 -3.29
CA LYS A 110 49.69 -16.11 -3.31
C LYS A 110 51.10 -15.78 -2.81
N TYR A 111 51.74 -16.75 -2.17
CA TYR A 111 53.03 -16.58 -1.47
C TYR A 111 54.18 -15.97 -2.30
N LYS A 112 54.10 -15.99 -3.63
CA LYS A 112 55.11 -15.38 -4.52
C LYS A 112 55.01 -13.84 -4.58
N ASP A 113 53.83 -13.28 -4.32
CA ASP A 113 53.59 -11.84 -4.40
C ASP A 113 54.10 -11.10 -3.14
N ARG A 114 54.44 -11.84 -2.07
CA ARG A 114 54.91 -11.27 -0.80
C ARG A 114 56.37 -10.84 -0.80
N ARG A 115 57.16 -11.21 -1.81
CA ARG A 115 58.62 -10.96 -1.86
C ARG A 115 59.06 -9.89 -2.86
N GLY A 116 58.12 -9.08 -3.37
CA GLY A 116 58.39 -8.04 -4.37
C GLY A 116 58.55 -6.61 -3.83
N GLY A 117 58.87 -6.43 -2.54
CA GLY A 117 58.71 -5.13 -1.88
C GLY A 117 59.78 -4.73 -0.87
N VAL A 118 61.05 -5.12 -1.04
CA VAL A 118 62.14 -4.58 -0.19
C VAL A 118 63.15 -3.85 -1.09
N GLN A 119 62.92 -2.54 -1.25
CA GLN A 119 63.90 -1.61 -1.82
C GLN A 119 65.10 -1.49 -0.86
N LYS A 120 66.29 -1.76 -1.38
CA LYS A 120 67.57 -1.76 -0.67
C LYS A 120 68.00 -0.30 -0.41
N LYS A 121 67.91 0.19 0.82
CA LYS A 121 68.58 1.45 1.22
C LYS A 121 70.07 1.16 1.44
N ARG A 122 70.92 1.79 0.63
CA ARG A 122 72.39 1.84 0.79
C ARG A 122 72.69 2.95 1.80
N SER A 123 73.56 2.66 2.78
CA SER A 123 74.26 3.65 3.60
C SER A 123 75.42 4.25 2.81
#